data_AF-A0A5A7ZWG2-F1
#
_entry.id   AF-A0A5A7ZWG2-F1
#
_cell.length_a   1.000
_cell.length_b   1.000
_cell.length_c   1.000
_cell.angle_alpha   90.00
_cell.angle_beta   90.00
_cell.angle_gamma   90.00
#
_symmetry.space_group_name_H-M   'P 1'
#
loop_
_entity.id
_entity.type
_entity.pdbx_description
1 polymer ?
#
loop_
_entity_poly.entity_id
_entity_poly.type
_entity_poly.pdbx_seq_one_letter_code
_entity_poly.pdbx_strand_id
1 'polypeptide(L)'
;MRRNLATLSIGSTPLGWTRIATGHDDGSGWLHSGIAVLPDGDLLVAHPEGHDLIRLSPAGESVRIHTELTEMHCLTVAVGPDNQVRVWTADNGHRFVHSSPNYGEVRVPGRLVALDLNGNIVQELAEPKGFGSWSPTSVALVNPSDPDSDIWVADGYGQSLVHLYTADGTLTRTLDGSGSGRAFDCPHGIMVRTARAEKVLYVADRANQRIVVFALDGTYLRTIGTGILDSPSSIVDYHGHLVVTELFGALAIFDGDEYIGHIGSSGRDHTAGDWPNRTDETGQTVAPRIVDGAFNSPHGITAHGGAIYLTEWMIGGRVIQLRPTGAAAR
;
A
#
# COMPACT_ATOMS: atom_id res chain seq x y z
N MET A 1 7.96 -8.19 22.63
CA MET A 1 6.61 -7.88 23.16
C MET A 1 6.08 -6.68 22.39
N ARG A 2 4.83 -6.73 21.88
CA ARG A 2 4.21 -5.57 21.22
C ARG A 2 4.13 -4.41 22.20
N ARG A 3 4.55 -3.22 21.77
CA ARG A 3 4.58 -2.01 22.61
C ARG A 3 3.89 -0.86 21.87
N ASN A 4 2.81 -0.35 22.47
CA ASN A 4 2.20 0.90 22.05
C ASN A 4 3.15 2.06 22.33
N LEU A 5 3.39 2.89 21.31
CA LEU A 5 4.06 4.17 21.52
C LEU A 5 3.11 5.09 22.30
N ALA A 6 3.62 5.74 23.33
CA ALA A 6 2.83 6.59 24.23
C ALA A 6 2.36 7.89 23.56
N THR A 7 2.95 8.22 22.42
CA THR A 7 2.71 9.44 21.64
C THR A 7 2.62 9.10 20.16
N LEU A 8 1.86 9.89 19.42
CA LEU A 8 1.84 9.87 17.96
C LEU A 8 3.17 10.46 17.45
N SER A 9 4.22 9.65 17.45
CA SER A 9 5.57 10.08 17.09
C SER A 9 6.36 8.93 16.49
N ILE A 10 7.21 9.26 15.52
CA ILE A 10 8.16 8.32 14.91
C ILE A 10 9.56 8.86 15.16
N GLY A 11 10.39 8.08 15.89
CA GLY A 11 11.67 8.58 16.39
C GLY A 11 11.49 9.84 17.24
N SER A 12 12.20 10.92 16.91
CA SER A 12 12.07 12.22 17.55
C SER A 12 11.01 13.14 16.93
N THR A 13 10.27 12.68 15.93
CA THR A 13 9.32 13.51 15.16
C THR A 13 7.91 13.35 15.71
N PRO A 14 7.36 14.35 16.42
CA PRO A 14 5.96 14.33 16.84
C PRO A 14 5.05 14.60 15.65
N LEU A 15 3.98 13.82 15.51
CA LEU A 15 3.06 13.87 14.39
C LEU A 15 1.66 14.31 14.87
N GLY A 16 0.99 15.08 14.03
CA GLY A 16 -0.42 15.46 14.16
C GLY A 16 -1.27 14.66 13.19
N TRP A 17 -2.50 14.37 13.59
CA TRP A 17 -3.46 13.60 12.81
C TRP A 17 -4.44 14.53 12.10
N THR A 18 -4.61 14.34 10.79
CA THR A 18 -5.63 15.03 10.00
C THR A 18 -6.31 14.05 9.05
N ARG A 19 -7.64 14.08 8.98
CA ARG A 19 -8.38 13.40 7.90
C ARG A 19 -8.37 14.29 6.65
N ILE A 20 -8.04 13.71 5.50
CA ILE A 20 -8.18 14.38 4.21
C ILE A 20 -9.52 13.99 3.62
N ALA A 21 -10.38 14.98 3.36
CA ALA A 21 -11.61 14.76 2.61
C ALA A 21 -11.26 14.52 1.14
N THR A 22 -11.83 13.47 0.56
CA THR A 22 -11.63 13.13 -0.85
C THR A 22 -12.70 13.75 -1.75
N GLY A 23 -13.82 14.18 -1.16
CA GLY A 23 -15.03 14.58 -1.88
C GLY A 23 -15.88 13.39 -2.34
N HIS A 24 -15.44 12.17 -2.03
CA HIS A 24 -16.07 10.91 -2.42
C HIS A 24 -16.19 9.93 -1.24
N ASP A 25 -16.07 10.45 -0.01
CA ASP A 25 -16.04 9.70 1.25
C ASP A 25 -17.36 8.97 1.56
N ASP A 26 -18.48 9.41 0.98
CA ASP A 26 -19.81 8.80 1.17
C ASP A 26 -20.12 7.71 0.13
N GLY A 27 -19.10 7.25 -0.60
CA GLY A 27 -19.21 6.16 -1.56
C GLY A 27 -19.66 4.85 -0.91
N SER A 28 -20.32 4.02 -1.71
CA SER A 28 -20.71 2.67 -1.32
C SER A 28 -19.61 1.65 -1.60
N GLY A 29 -18.66 1.91 -2.48
CA GLY A 29 -17.58 0.97 -2.76
C GLY A 29 -16.50 0.95 -1.67
N TRP A 30 -15.60 -0.04 -1.76
CA TRP A 30 -14.49 -0.21 -0.83
C TRP A 30 -13.23 0.46 -1.39
N LEU A 31 -12.65 1.37 -0.63
CA LEU A 31 -11.36 1.97 -0.98
C LEU A 31 -10.24 0.96 -0.73
N HIS A 32 -9.39 0.70 -1.72
CA HIS A 32 -8.23 -0.18 -1.58
C HIS A 32 -6.92 0.59 -1.33
N SER A 33 -5.76 -0.07 -1.37
CA SER A 33 -4.51 0.54 -0.91
C SER A 33 -3.96 1.66 -1.79
N GLY A 34 -4.41 1.86 -3.02
CA GLY A 34 -3.77 2.80 -3.95
C GLY A 34 -3.63 4.21 -3.36
N ILE A 35 -2.39 4.62 -3.07
CA ILE A 35 -2.04 5.97 -2.63
C ILE A 35 -0.60 6.32 -3.02
N ALA A 36 -0.39 7.51 -3.58
CA ALA A 36 0.93 8.06 -3.87
C ALA A 36 0.90 9.58 -3.85
N VAL A 37 2.06 10.23 -3.69
CA VAL A 37 2.21 11.68 -3.81
C VAL A 37 2.93 12.02 -5.10
N LEU A 38 2.38 12.94 -5.87
CA LEU A 38 2.96 13.47 -7.10
C LEU A 38 4.04 14.52 -6.79
N PRO A 39 4.94 14.84 -7.75
CA PRO A 39 6.03 15.80 -7.51
C PRO A 39 5.58 17.22 -7.15
N ASP A 40 4.37 17.61 -7.56
CA ASP A 40 3.74 18.89 -7.24
C ASP A 40 3.07 18.90 -5.85
N GLY A 41 3.10 17.77 -5.13
CA GLY A 41 2.50 17.61 -3.81
C GLY A 41 1.05 17.15 -3.83
N ASP A 42 0.45 16.95 -5.01
CA ASP A 42 -0.89 16.39 -5.12
C ASP A 42 -0.90 14.93 -4.66
N LEU A 43 -1.95 14.55 -3.95
CA LEU A 43 -2.18 13.18 -3.54
C LEU A 43 -3.00 12.45 -4.60
N LEU A 44 -2.54 11.30 -5.04
CA LEU A 44 -3.27 10.39 -5.90
C LEU A 44 -3.77 9.21 -5.06
N VAL A 45 -5.05 8.91 -5.12
CA VAL A 45 -5.71 7.88 -4.30
C VAL A 45 -6.64 7.03 -5.18
N ALA A 46 -6.75 5.73 -4.93
CA ALA A 46 -7.79 4.90 -5.54
C ALA A 46 -9.19 5.39 -5.13
N HIS A 47 -10.11 5.48 -6.08
CA HIS A 47 -11.50 5.82 -5.79
C HIS A 47 -12.22 4.63 -5.13
N PRO A 48 -13.05 4.83 -4.09
CA PRO A 48 -13.78 3.75 -3.41
C PRO A 48 -14.69 2.93 -4.32
N GLU A 49 -15.15 3.48 -5.44
CA GLU A 49 -16.01 2.77 -6.41
C GLU A 49 -15.21 1.98 -7.48
N GLY A 50 -13.87 2.06 -7.47
CA GLY A 50 -13.02 1.45 -8.48
C GLY A 50 -13.02 2.26 -9.76
N HIS A 51 -12.35 1.72 -10.78
CA HIS A 51 -12.20 2.31 -12.10
C HIS A 51 -11.47 3.66 -12.17
N ASP A 52 -11.40 4.43 -11.08
CA ASP A 52 -10.92 5.80 -11.14
C ASP A 52 -9.93 6.09 -10.02
N LEU A 53 -9.07 7.06 -10.30
CA LEU A 53 -8.22 7.70 -9.31
C LEU A 53 -8.85 9.01 -8.87
N ILE A 54 -8.50 9.45 -7.68
CA ILE A 54 -8.79 10.77 -7.15
C ILE A 54 -7.44 11.49 -7.03
N ARG A 55 -7.31 12.63 -7.70
CA ARG A 55 -6.21 13.57 -7.51
C ARG A 55 -6.67 14.69 -6.60
N LEU A 56 -5.97 14.87 -5.48
CA LEU A 56 -6.29 15.84 -4.44
C LEU A 56 -5.16 16.85 -4.32
N SER A 57 -5.47 18.13 -4.54
CA SER A 57 -4.48 19.18 -4.36
C SER A 57 -4.27 19.50 -2.87
N PRO A 58 -3.12 20.07 -2.48
CA PRO A 58 -2.90 20.59 -1.14
C PRO A 58 -3.92 21.65 -0.69
N ALA A 59 -4.60 22.30 -1.65
CA ALA A 59 -5.67 23.26 -1.39
C ALA A 59 -7.05 22.60 -1.11
N GLY A 60 -7.15 21.27 -1.27
CA GLY A 60 -8.38 20.51 -1.05
C GLY A 60 -9.26 20.37 -2.28
N GLU A 61 -8.77 20.72 -3.48
CA GLU A 61 -9.49 20.48 -4.73
C GLU A 61 -9.36 19.00 -5.12
N SER A 62 -10.48 18.38 -5.51
CA SER A 62 -10.51 16.98 -5.94
C SER A 62 -10.92 16.84 -7.40
N VAL A 63 -10.18 15.99 -8.13
CA VAL A 63 -10.47 15.64 -9.53
C VAL A 63 -10.47 14.12 -9.66
N ARG A 64 -11.54 13.58 -10.25
CA ARG A 64 -11.63 12.17 -10.62
C ARG A 64 -10.96 11.94 -11.98
N ILE A 65 -10.13 10.91 -12.06
CA ILE A 65 -9.39 10.53 -13.26
C ILE A 65 -9.83 9.11 -13.62
N HIS A 66 -10.44 8.95 -14.79
CA HIS A 66 -10.93 7.65 -15.22
C HIS A 66 -9.83 6.72 -15.71
N THR A 67 -9.95 5.43 -15.38
CA THR A 67 -9.08 4.36 -15.86
C THR A 67 -9.94 3.17 -16.31
N GLU A 68 -9.39 2.32 -17.18
CA GLU A 68 -10.04 1.06 -17.54
C GLU A 68 -9.81 -0.09 -16.54
N LEU A 69 -9.11 0.18 -15.43
CA LEU A 69 -8.77 -0.82 -14.42
C LEU A 69 -9.98 -1.14 -13.55
N THR A 70 -9.97 -2.29 -12.91
CA THR A 70 -11.01 -2.68 -11.92
C THR A 70 -10.69 -2.11 -10.55
N GLU A 71 -9.41 -2.13 -10.18
CA GLU A 71 -8.89 -1.68 -8.89
C GLU A 71 -7.47 -1.12 -9.05
N MET A 72 -7.10 -0.18 -8.18
CA MET A 72 -5.72 0.27 -8.03
C MET A 72 -5.22 -0.12 -6.65
N HIS A 73 -4.76 -1.36 -6.54
CA HIS A 73 -4.38 -1.97 -5.27
C HIS A 73 -3.10 -1.35 -4.69
N CYS A 74 -2.26 -0.72 -5.52
CA CYS A 74 -1.10 0.07 -5.09
C CYS A 74 -0.90 1.22 -6.06
N LEU A 75 -0.15 2.25 -5.66
CA LEU A 75 0.32 3.30 -6.56
C LEU A 75 1.79 3.57 -6.27
N THR A 76 2.61 3.54 -7.32
CA THR A 76 4.02 3.91 -7.25
C THR A 76 4.33 4.93 -8.34
N VAL A 77 4.76 6.12 -7.93
CA VAL A 77 5.10 7.22 -8.84
C VAL A 77 6.56 7.11 -9.24
N ALA A 78 6.80 7.18 -10.54
CA ALA A 78 8.13 7.32 -11.12
C ALA A 78 8.24 8.63 -11.89
N VAL A 79 9.35 9.35 -11.72
CA VAL A 79 9.56 10.68 -12.31
C VAL A 79 10.82 10.65 -13.16
N GLY A 80 10.67 10.95 -14.46
CA GLY A 80 11.78 11.00 -15.41
C GLY A 80 12.49 12.36 -15.50
N PRO A 81 13.60 12.42 -16.27
CA PRO A 81 14.42 13.62 -16.43
C PRO A 81 13.68 14.87 -16.93
N ASP A 82 12.57 14.69 -17.65
CA ASP A 82 11.73 15.77 -18.21
C ASP A 82 10.45 16.03 -17.39
N ASN A 83 10.45 15.67 -16.10
CA ASN A 83 9.25 15.66 -15.24
C ASN A 83 8.12 14.78 -15.78
N GLN A 84 8.43 13.83 -16.67
CA GLN A 84 7.44 12.84 -17.10
C GLN A 84 7.09 11.97 -15.89
N VAL A 85 5.82 11.93 -15.54
CA VAL A 85 5.30 11.10 -14.46
C VAL A 85 4.67 9.84 -15.05
N ARG A 86 5.08 8.68 -14.54
CA ARG A 86 4.37 7.41 -14.71
C ARG A 86 3.86 6.95 -13.35
N VAL A 87 2.63 6.46 -13.32
CA VAL A 87 2.02 5.89 -12.12
C VAL A 87 1.85 4.40 -12.33
N TRP A 88 2.71 3.60 -11.71
CA TRP A 88 2.58 2.15 -11.70
C TRP A 88 1.51 1.71 -10.70
N THR A 89 0.67 0.77 -11.11
CA THR A 89 -0.40 0.22 -10.29
C THR A 89 -0.59 -1.28 -10.57
N ALA A 90 -1.01 -1.98 -9.52
CA ALA A 90 -1.48 -3.36 -9.61
C ALA A 90 -3.00 -3.37 -9.59
N ASP A 91 -3.61 -3.88 -10.66
CA ASP A 91 -5.01 -4.28 -10.67
C ASP A 91 -5.04 -5.77 -10.35
N ASN A 92 -5.43 -6.11 -9.12
CA ASN A 92 -5.47 -7.51 -8.70
C ASN A 92 -6.61 -8.29 -9.38
N GLY A 93 -7.49 -7.62 -10.13
CA GLY A 93 -8.63 -8.24 -10.80
C GLY A 93 -9.72 -8.67 -9.82
N HIS A 94 -9.77 -8.15 -8.60
CA HIS A 94 -10.82 -8.46 -7.62
C HIS A 94 -11.34 -7.21 -6.94
N ARG A 95 -12.66 -7.05 -6.94
CA ARG A 95 -13.34 -5.91 -6.31
C ARG A 95 -14.61 -6.34 -5.59
N PHE A 96 -14.87 -5.73 -4.44
CA PHE A 96 -16.18 -5.73 -3.80
C PHE A 96 -17.09 -4.69 -4.44
N VAL A 97 -18.29 -5.11 -4.85
CA VAL A 97 -19.31 -4.24 -5.45
C VAL A 97 -20.54 -4.18 -4.57
N HIS A 98 -21.12 -2.99 -4.43
CA HIS A 98 -22.28 -2.82 -3.57
C HIS A 98 -23.45 -3.70 -4.04
N SER A 99 -23.98 -4.47 -3.09
CA SER A 99 -25.15 -5.31 -3.24
C SER A 99 -25.84 -5.40 -1.87
N SER A 100 -27.11 -5.79 -1.86
CA SER A 100 -27.94 -5.82 -0.66
C SER A 100 -28.41 -7.24 -0.34
N PRO A 101 -28.33 -7.71 0.92
CA PRO A 101 -27.80 -7.00 2.09
C PRO A 101 -26.26 -7.02 2.21
N ASN A 102 -25.60 -7.87 1.41
CA ASN A 102 -24.14 -8.06 1.40
C ASN A 102 -23.55 -7.67 0.04
N TYR A 103 -22.28 -7.26 0.05
CA TYR A 103 -21.54 -6.92 -1.16
C TYR A 103 -21.36 -8.14 -2.06
N GLY A 104 -21.43 -7.90 -3.37
CA GLY A 104 -21.01 -8.86 -4.37
C GLY A 104 -19.51 -8.76 -4.64
N GLU A 105 -19.02 -9.65 -5.48
CA GLU A 105 -17.63 -9.66 -5.94
C GLU A 105 -17.57 -9.67 -7.46
N VAL A 106 -16.68 -8.87 -8.01
CA VAL A 106 -16.27 -8.93 -9.42
C VAL A 106 -14.87 -9.49 -9.49
N ARG A 107 -14.65 -10.44 -10.40
CA ARG A 107 -13.34 -11.01 -10.69
C ARG A 107 -13.05 -10.95 -12.19
N VAL A 108 -11.90 -10.39 -12.53
CA VAL A 108 -11.35 -10.30 -13.88
C VAL A 108 -9.88 -10.71 -13.84
N PRO A 109 -9.21 -10.94 -14.97
CA PRO A 109 -7.77 -11.18 -14.97
C PRO A 109 -7.01 -10.02 -14.32
N GLY A 110 -6.02 -10.34 -13.48
CA GLY A 110 -5.13 -9.34 -12.90
C GLY A 110 -4.27 -8.65 -13.96
N ARG A 111 -3.86 -7.41 -13.70
CA ARG A 111 -3.04 -6.60 -14.59
C ARG A 111 -2.02 -5.79 -13.80
N LEU A 112 -0.90 -5.48 -14.43
CA LEU A 112 0.09 -4.57 -13.88
C LEU A 112 0.45 -3.54 -14.94
N VAL A 113 0.13 -2.29 -14.67
CA VAL A 113 0.17 -1.23 -15.68
C VAL A 113 0.86 0.02 -15.15
N ALA A 114 1.42 0.80 -16.07
CA ALA A 114 1.77 2.18 -15.84
C ALA A 114 0.72 3.08 -16.50
N LEU A 115 0.26 4.08 -15.76
CA LEU A 115 -0.66 5.10 -16.22
C LEU A 115 0.03 6.45 -16.42
N ASP A 116 -0.47 7.25 -17.35
CA ASP A 116 -0.26 8.70 -17.34
C ASP A 116 -1.18 9.39 -16.31
N LEU A 117 -1.02 10.71 -16.11
CA LEU A 117 -1.84 11.48 -15.18
C LEU A 117 -3.28 11.73 -15.65
N ASN A 118 -3.64 11.28 -16.86
CA ASN A 118 -5.01 11.29 -17.38
C ASN A 118 -5.69 9.91 -17.23
N GLY A 119 -4.99 8.93 -16.64
CA GLY A 119 -5.50 7.58 -16.42
C GLY A 119 -5.38 6.64 -17.62
N ASN A 120 -4.67 7.06 -18.67
CA ASN A 120 -4.42 6.20 -19.83
C ASN A 120 -3.26 5.24 -19.53
N ILE A 121 -3.40 3.99 -19.96
CA ILE A 121 -2.30 3.02 -19.89
C ILE A 121 -1.23 3.39 -20.91
N VAL A 122 -0.03 3.62 -20.41
CA VAL A 122 1.17 3.87 -21.23
C VAL A 122 2.09 2.65 -21.32
N GLN A 123 1.92 1.69 -20.40
CA GLN A 123 2.65 0.41 -20.41
C GLN A 123 1.87 -0.65 -19.64
N GLU A 124 1.94 -1.90 -20.07
CA GLU A 124 1.40 -3.06 -19.36
C GLU A 124 2.43 -4.18 -19.37
N LEU A 125 2.69 -4.78 -18.20
CA LEU A 125 3.58 -5.94 -18.11
C LEU A 125 2.78 -7.22 -18.35
N ALA A 126 3.37 -8.12 -19.14
CA ALA A 126 2.78 -9.42 -19.38
C ALA A 126 2.79 -10.28 -18.10
N GLU A 127 1.71 -11.04 -17.90
CA GLU A 127 1.64 -12.03 -16.83
C GLU A 127 2.82 -13.04 -16.90
N PRO A 128 3.39 -13.46 -15.75
CA PRO A 128 4.42 -14.49 -15.72
C PRO A 128 3.88 -15.84 -16.21
N LYS A 129 4.39 -16.33 -17.34
CA LYS A 129 3.98 -17.64 -17.88
C LYS A 129 4.54 -18.79 -17.03
N GLY A 130 3.71 -19.80 -16.81
CA GLY A 130 4.13 -21.06 -16.17
C GLY A 130 4.12 -21.05 -14.63
N PHE A 131 3.66 -19.95 -14.01
CA PHE A 131 3.59 -19.85 -12.55
C PHE A 131 2.19 -20.10 -11.99
N GLY A 132 1.12 -19.78 -12.72
CA GLY A 132 -0.26 -20.01 -12.28
C GLY A 132 -1.10 -18.74 -12.44
N SER A 133 -2.04 -18.53 -11.52
CA SER A 133 -2.93 -17.35 -11.53
C SER A 133 -2.16 -16.05 -11.29
N TRP A 134 -2.47 -15.01 -12.06
CA TRP A 134 -1.91 -13.67 -11.90
C TRP A 134 -2.89 -12.73 -11.20
N SER A 135 -2.53 -12.27 -9.99
CA SER A 135 -3.32 -11.31 -9.20
C SER A 135 -2.35 -10.45 -8.37
N PRO A 136 -1.71 -9.45 -9.03
CA PRO A 136 -0.67 -8.63 -8.42
C PRO A 136 -1.24 -7.71 -7.34
N THR A 137 -0.41 -7.40 -6.35
CA THR A 137 -0.77 -6.61 -5.16
C THR A 137 0.09 -5.36 -4.99
N SER A 138 1.36 -5.39 -5.40
CA SER A 138 2.24 -4.25 -5.21
C SER A 138 3.35 -4.18 -6.25
N VAL A 139 3.86 -2.97 -6.46
CA VAL A 139 4.90 -2.64 -7.44
C VAL A 139 5.93 -1.70 -6.81
N ALA A 140 7.22 -1.97 -7.04
CA ALA A 140 8.30 -1.10 -6.59
C ALA A 140 9.39 -0.99 -7.67
N LEU A 141 9.76 0.23 -8.04
CA LEU A 141 10.88 0.43 -8.97
C LEU A 141 12.22 0.26 -8.24
N VAL A 142 13.21 -0.31 -8.93
CA VAL A 142 14.60 -0.35 -8.47
C VAL A 142 15.19 1.06 -8.29
N ASN A 143 14.72 2.02 -9.07
CA ASN A 143 14.99 3.45 -8.94
C ASN A 143 13.71 4.27 -9.20
N PRO A 144 13.07 4.86 -8.17
CA PRO A 144 11.84 5.65 -8.36
C PRO A 144 12.08 6.98 -9.08
N SER A 145 13.32 7.45 -9.17
CA SER A 145 13.70 8.63 -9.96
C SER A 145 14.01 8.30 -11.42
N ASP A 146 13.61 7.11 -11.88
CA ASP A 146 13.82 6.65 -13.24
C ASP A 146 12.58 5.82 -13.69
N PRO A 147 11.72 6.37 -14.56
CA PRO A 147 10.52 5.67 -15.04
C PRO A 147 10.85 4.49 -15.96
N ASP A 148 12.08 4.38 -16.43
CA ASP A 148 12.61 3.26 -17.21
C ASP A 148 13.54 2.38 -16.35
N SER A 149 13.30 2.35 -15.04
CA SER A 149 13.92 1.41 -14.11
C SER A 149 13.23 0.04 -14.14
N ASP A 150 14.00 -1.01 -13.89
CA ASP A 150 13.50 -2.34 -13.55
C ASP A 150 12.53 -2.30 -12.36
N ILE A 151 11.62 -3.29 -12.33
CA ILE A 151 10.41 -3.25 -11.53
C ILE A 151 10.23 -4.57 -10.78
N TRP A 152 10.11 -4.47 -9.46
CA TRP A 152 9.66 -5.56 -8.61
C TRP A 152 8.14 -5.58 -8.54
N VAL A 153 7.55 -6.77 -8.56
CA VAL A 153 6.10 -6.98 -8.51
C VAL A 153 5.78 -8.09 -7.54
N ALA A 154 4.85 -7.84 -6.62
CA ALA A 154 4.35 -8.85 -5.71
C ALA A 154 3.03 -9.44 -6.23
N ASP A 155 3.02 -10.73 -6.56
CA ASP A 155 1.84 -11.51 -6.93
C ASP A 155 1.19 -12.16 -5.69
N GLY A 156 0.75 -11.30 -4.78
CA GLY A 156 0.31 -11.68 -3.44
C GLY A 156 -0.96 -12.50 -3.40
N TYR A 157 -1.96 -12.12 -4.21
CA TYR A 157 -3.24 -12.83 -4.27
C TYR A 157 -3.26 -13.94 -5.33
N GLY A 158 -2.24 -14.00 -6.19
CA GLY A 158 -2.03 -15.06 -7.15
C GLY A 158 -1.28 -16.23 -6.53
N GLN A 159 -0.04 -16.42 -6.96
CA GLN A 159 0.77 -17.59 -6.58
C GLN A 159 1.70 -17.34 -5.39
N SER A 160 1.56 -16.21 -4.69
CA SER A 160 2.44 -15.79 -3.60
C SER A 160 3.92 -15.72 -4.04
N LEU A 161 4.15 -15.05 -5.16
CA LEU A 161 5.48 -14.88 -5.76
C LEU A 161 5.87 -13.40 -5.81
N VAL A 162 7.17 -13.14 -5.92
CA VAL A 162 7.72 -11.81 -6.18
C VAL A 162 8.59 -11.85 -7.44
N HIS A 163 8.25 -11.05 -8.44
CA HIS A 163 8.88 -11.04 -9.76
C HIS A 163 9.74 -9.79 -9.97
N LEU A 164 10.84 -9.93 -10.71
CA LEU A 164 11.60 -8.80 -11.25
C LEU A 164 11.43 -8.77 -12.76
N TYR A 165 11.00 -7.61 -13.25
CA TYR A 165 10.94 -7.30 -14.66
C TYR A 165 11.98 -6.24 -14.99
N THR A 166 12.57 -6.34 -16.18
CA THR A 166 13.26 -5.20 -16.77
C THR A 166 12.27 -4.10 -17.11
N ALA A 167 12.76 -2.88 -17.28
CA ALA A 167 11.94 -1.73 -17.67
C ALA A 167 11.10 -1.94 -18.95
N ASP A 168 11.58 -2.77 -19.89
CA ASP A 168 10.87 -3.11 -21.13
C ASP A 168 9.83 -4.24 -20.96
N GLY A 169 9.67 -4.77 -19.74
CA GLY A 169 8.69 -5.79 -19.40
C GLY A 169 9.16 -7.23 -19.60
N THR A 170 10.47 -7.47 -19.75
CA THR A 170 11.02 -8.83 -19.74
C THR A 170 11.15 -9.36 -18.30
N LEU A 171 10.51 -10.49 -17.99
CA LEU A 171 10.68 -11.16 -16.71
C LEU A 171 12.10 -11.72 -16.59
N THR A 172 12.85 -11.31 -15.56
CA THR A 172 14.23 -11.76 -15.33
C THR A 172 14.40 -12.60 -14.09
N ARG A 173 13.48 -12.49 -13.11
CA ARG A 173 13.56 -13.25 -11.87
C ARG A 173 12.19 -13.50 -11.26
N THR A 174 12.09 -14.60 -10.54
CA THR A 174 10.99 -14.91 -9.63
C THR A 174 11.57 -15.41 -8.31
N LEU A 175 11.04 -14.89 -7.20
CA LEU A 175 11.32 -15.30 -5.84
C LEU A 175 10.05 -15.94 -5.25
N ASP A 176 10.20 -17.12 -4.66
CA ASP A 176 9.15 -17.80 -3.90
C ASP A 176 9.30 -17.59 -2.38
N GLY A 177 10.34 -16.87 -1.94
CA GLY A 177 10.64 -16.60 -0.54
C GLY A 177 11.38 -17.74 0.19
N SER A 178 11.54 -18.92 -0.41
CA SER A 178 12.12 -20.12 0.22
C SER A 178 13.52 -19.91 0.79
N GLY A 179 14.32 -19.04 0.17
CA GLY A 179 15.65 -18.63 0.67
C GLY A 179 15.63 -18.00 2.08
N SER A 180 14.47 -17.57 2.57
CA SER A 180 14.26 -17.06 3.93
C SER A 180 13.88 -18.14 4.95
N GLY A 181 13.91 -19.42 4.56
CA GLY A 181 13.55 -20.58 5.38
C GLY A 181 12.13 -21.11 5.19
N ARG A 182 11.26 -20.40 4.47
CA ARG A 182 9.93 -20.86 4.03
C ARG A 182 9.43 -20.02 2.86
N ALA A 183 8.54 -20.58 2.03
CA ALA A 183 7.91 -19.84 0.95
C ALA A 183 7.08 -18.65 1.47
N PHE A 184 6.91 -17.62 0.65
CA PHE A 184 5.98 -16.53 0.93
C PHE A 184 4.55 -17.06 1.03
N ASP A 185 3.73 -16.31 1.77
CA ASP A 185 2.29 -16.51 1.89
C ASP A 185 1.64 -15.13 1.88
N CYS A 186 1.02 -14.78 0.74
CA CYS A 186 0.51 -13.45 0.45
C CYS A 186 1.58 -12.33 0.61
N PRO A 187 2.67 -12.34 -0.19
CA PRO A 187 3.58 -11.19 -0.29
C PRO A 187 2.78 -10.01 -0.85
N HIS A 188 2.53 -9.01 -0.01
CA HIS A 188 1.47 -8.04 -0.27
C HIS A 188 2.02 -6.67 -0.68
N GLY A 189 2.71 -5.98 0.24
CA GLY A 189 3.38 -4.70 -0.04
C GLY A 189 4.88 -4.88 -0.24
N ILE A 190 5.44 -4.22 -1.23
CA ILE A 190 6.90 -4.22 -1.45
C ILE A 190 7.45 -2.79 -1.51
N MET A 191 8.70 -2.63 -1.09
CA MET A 191 9.40 -1.36 -1.14
C MET A 191 10.89 -1.58 -1.43
N VAL A 192 11.41 -0.86 -2.43
CA VAL A 192 12.86 -0.74 -2.62
C VAL A 192 13.34 0.47 -1.82
N ARG A 193 14.23 0.24 -0.85
CA ARG A 193 14.82 1.32 -0.06
C ARG A 193 16.07 1.83 -0.77
N THR A 194 16.04 3.08 -1.24
CA THR A 194 17.14 3.68 -2.04
C THR A 194 17.97 4.72 -1.28
N ALA A 195 17.50 5.20 -0.12
CA ALA A 195 18.15 6.27 0.64
C ALA A 195 19.44 5.87 1.37
N ARG A 196 19.80 4.58 1.37
CA ARG A 196 21.03 4.05 1.98
C ARG A 196 22.01 3.59 0.89
N ALA A 197 23.28 3.43 1.27
CA ALA A 197 24.33 3.00 0.34
C ALA A 197 24.02 1.65 -0.33
N GLU A 198 23.37 0.73 0.39
CA GLU A 198 22.88 -0.53 -0.15
C GLU A 198 21.38 -0.42 -0.46
N LYS A 199 21.01 -0.69 -1.72
CA LYS A 199 19.61 -0.82 -2.13
C LYS A 199 19.12 -2.23 -1.79
N VAL A 200 18.00 -2.32 -1.10
CA VAL A 200 17.39 -3.60 -0.71
C VAL A 200 15.88 -3.58 -0.95
N LEU A 201 15.32 -4.76 -1.23
CA LEU A 201 13.90 -5.00 -1.38
C LEU A 201 13.32 -5.49 -0.05
N TYR A 202 12.32 -4.80 0.47
CA TYR A 202 11.49 -5.25 1.58
C TYR A 202 10.20 -5.85 1.02
N VAL A 203 9.82 -7.02 1.53
CA VAL A 203 8.59 -7.72 1.18
C VAL A 203 7.76 -7.95 2.44
N ALA A 204 6.55 -7.38 2.50
CA ALA A 204 5.56 -7.70 3.51
C ALA A 204 4.93 -9.06 3.19
N ASP A 205 5.46 -10.11 3.81
CA ASP A 205 4.96 -11.48 3.70
C ASP A 205 3.81 -11.64 4.70
N ARG A 206 2.62 -11.17 4.28
CA ARG A 206 1.50 -10.80 5.16
C ARG A 206 1.03 -11.97 6.00
N ALA A 207 0.71 -13.09 5.37
CA ALA A 207 0.13 -14.24 6.08
C ALA A 207 1.17 -14.97 6.94
N ASN A 208 2.46 -14.85 6.61
CA ASN A 208 3.55 -15.27 7.49
C ASN A 208 3.93 -14.25 8.57
N GLN A 209 3.27 -13.09 8.63
CA GLN A 209 3.43 -12.07 9.68
C GLN A 209 4.88 -11.61 9.86
N ARG A 210 5.57 -11.33 8.75
CA ARG A 210 6.98 -10.93 8.75
C ARG A 210 7.29 -9.97 7.60
N ILE A 211 8.40 -9.26 7.72
CA ILE A 211 9.04 -8.61 6.56
C ILE A 211 10.29 -9.41 6.19
N VAL A 212 10.42 -9.75 4.92
CA VAL A 212 11.60 -10.43 4.38
C VAL A 212 12.39 -9.43 3.54
N VAL A 213 13.71 -9.39 3.73
CA VAL A 213 14.59 -8.43 3.08
C VAL A 213 15.55 -9.16 2.14
N PHE A 214 15.62 -8.69 0.91
CA PHE A 214 16.50 -9.22 -0.14
C PHE A 214 17.41 -8.13 -0.69
N ALA A 215 18.60 -8.52 -1.13
CA ALA A 215 19.36 -7.71 -2.08
C ALA A 215 18.61 -7.70 -3.43
N LEU A 216 18.90 -6.71 -4.28
CA LEU A 216 18.23 -6.57 -5.58
C LEU A 216 18.60 -7.69 -6.58
N ASP A 217 19.61 -8.51 -6.29
CA ASP A 217 19.90 -9.72 -7.07
C ASP A 217 19.05 -10.94 -6.62
N GLY A 218 18.16 -10.77 -5.62
CA GLY A 218 17.34 -11.83 -5.06
C GLY A 218 18.01 -12.60 -3.92
N THR A 219 19.22 -12.23 -3.50
CA THR A 219 19.87 -12.85 -2.35
C THR A 219 19.11 -12.50 -1.07
N TYR A 220 18.67 -13.52 -0.33
CA TYR A 220 18.07 -13.33 0.99
C TYR A 220 19.10 -12.70 1.94
N LEU A 221 18.70 -11.62 2.63
CA LEU A 221 19.55 -10.95 3.60
C LEU A 221 19.12 -11.29 5.03
N ARG A 222 17.83 -11.11 5.33
CA ARG A 222 17.29 -11.24 6.69
C ARG A 222 15.77 -11.19 6.72
N THR A 223 15.22 -11.54 7.89
CA THR A 223 13.80 -11.45 8.22
C THR A 223 13.64 -10.62 9.48
N ILE A 224 12.68 -9.70 9.49
CA ILE A 224 12.37 -8.84 10.65
C ILE A 224 10.89 -8.92 11.02
N GLY A 225 10.56 -8.54 12.25
CA GLY A 225 9.18 -8.44 12.72
C GLY A 225 8.46 -9.76 13.02
N THR A 226 9.11 -10.91 12.86
CA THR A 226 8.50 -12.21 13.22
C THR A 226 8.08 -12.25 14.69
N GLY A 227 6.84 -12.67 14.95
CA GLY A 227 6.24 -12.69 16.29
C GLY A 227 5.88 -11.30 16.83
N ILE A 228 6.01 -10.25 16.01
CA ILE A 228 5.67 -8.87 16.34
C ILE A 228 4.60 -8.34 15.38
N LEU A 229 4.73 -8.58 14.08
CA LEU A 229 3.75 -8.14 13.07
C LEU A 229 2.53 -9.05 13.08
N ASP A 230 1.40 -8.56 12.56
CA ASP A 230 0.11 -9.28 12.51
C ASP A 230 -0.36 -9.49 11.09
N SER A 231 -0.42 -8.39 10.35
CA SER A 231 -0.90 -8.35 8.97
C SER A 231 -0.23 -7.16 8.27
N PRO A 232 1.10 -7.26 8.06
CA PRO A 232 1.84 -6.21 7.38
C PRO A 232 1.32 -6.07 5.94
N SER A 233 1.02 -4.83 5.54
CA SER A 233 0.27 -4.57 4.32
C SER A 233 1.06 -3.74 3.32
N SER A 234 1.55 -2.57 3.72
CA SER A 234 2.41 -1.70 2.92
C SER A 234 3.56 -1.16 3.77
N ILE A 235 4.64 -0.72 3.11
CA ILE A 235 5.87 -0.28 3.77
C ILE A 235 6.31 1.05 3.16
N VAL A 236 6.72 2.01 3.98
CA VAL A 236 7.40 3.23 3.53
C VAL A 236 8.62 3.54 4.40
N ASP A 237 9.66 4.12 3.80
CA ASP A 237 10.75 4.75 4.55
C ASP A 237 10.34 6.18 4.92
N TYR A 238 10.33 6.46 6.22
CA TYR A 238 10.06 7.77 6.77
C TYR A 238 11.23 8.21 7.65
N HIS A 239 12.06 9.11 7.12
CA HIS A 239 13.26 9.64 7.80
C HIS A 239 14.16 8.54 8.37
N GLY A 240 14.35 7.45 7.63
CA GLY A 240 15.20 6.34 8.06
C GLY A 240 14.50 5.27 8.90
N HIS A 241 13.25 5.50 9.30
CA HIS A 241 12.40 4.51 9.94
C HIS A 241 11.56 3.75 8.91
N LEU A 242 11.38 2.45 9.08
CA LEU A 242 10.38 1.71 8.31
C LEU A 242 9.04 1.85 9.02
N VAL A 243 8.03 2.27 8.27
CA VAL A 243 6.65 2.37 8.74
C VAL A 243 5.84 1.35 7.97
N VAL A 244 5.26 0.39 8.68
CA VAL A 244 4.51 -0.72 8.11
C VAL A 244 3.06 -0.58 8.52
N THR A 245 2.15 -0.57 7.56
CA THR A 245 0.71 -0.63 7.87
C THR A 245 0.34 -2.03 8.35
N GLU A 246 -0.30 -2.10 9.51
CA GLU A 246 -0.86 -3.31 10.10
C GLU A 246 -2.37 -3.28 9.89
N LEU A 247 -2.87 -4.19 9.05
CA LEU A 247 -4.25 -4.18 8.56
C LEU A 247 -5.29 -4.06 9.67
N PHE A 248 -4.99 -4.55 10.87
CA PHE A 248 -5.93 -4.58 11.98
C PHE A 248 -5.84 -3.38 12.94
N GLY A 249 -5.39 -2.23 12.44
CA GLY A 249 -5.58 -0.94 13.11
C GLY A 249 -4.32 -0.33 13.71
N ALA A 250 -3.14 -0.59 13.14
CA ALA A 250 -1.89 0.00 13.62
C ALA A 250 -0.88 0.34 12.52
N LEU A 251 0.16 1.07 12.92
CA LEU A 251 1.40 1.23 12.17
C LEU A 251 2.54 0.65 13.01
N ALA A 252 3.24 -0.36 12.51
CA ALA A 252 4.47 -0.87 13.14
C ALA A 252 5.67 -0.03 12.68
N ILE A 253 6.52 0.35 13.63
CA ILE A 253 7.65 1.25 13.40
C ILE A 253 8.96 0.52 13.69
N PHE A 254 9.91 0.62 12.77
CA PHE A 254 11.26 0.08 12.91
C PHE A 254 12.32 1.16 12.75
N ASP A 255 13.38 1.07 13.54
CA ASP A 255 14.64 1.78 13.31
C ASP A 255 15.69 0.81 12.77
N GLY A 256 16.02 0.95 11.48
CA GLY A 256 16.71 -0.10 10.75
C GLY A 256 15.87 -1.39 10.75
N ASP A 257 16.38 -2.42 11.43
CA ASP A 257 15.72 -3.72 11.60
C ASP A 257 15.07 -3.90 12.97
N GLU A 258 15.33 -2.97 13.90
CA GLU A 258 14.84 -3.04 15.27
C GLU A 258 13.42 -2.51 15.34
N TYR A 259 12.49 -3.33 15.84
CA TYR A 259 11.14 -2.89 16.14
C TYR A 259 11.12 -1.98 17.37
N ILE A 260 10.64 -0.75 17.21
CA ILE A 260 10.62 0.24 18.31
C ILE A 260 9.23 0.43 18.91
N GLY A 261 8.17 0.02 18.22
CA GLY A 261 6.80 0.08 18.73
C GLY A 261 5.75 0.19 17.62
N HIS A 262 4.50 0.35 18.02
CA HIS A 262 3.39 0.62 17.11
C HIS A 262 2.59 1.85 17.51
N ILE A 263 1.94 2.46 16.53
CA ILE A 263 0.97 3.55 16.69
C ILE A 263 -0.41 2.98 16.34
N GLY A 264 -1.40 3.11 17.22
CA GLY A 264 -2.74 2.54 17.04
C GLY A 264 -2.94 1.22 17.78
N SER A 265 -4.04 0.51 17.51
CA SER A 265 -4.34 -0.76 18.18
C SER A 265 -3.96 -1.94 17.28
N SER A 266 -2.89 -2.66 17.64
CA SER A 266 -2.47 -3.87 16.94
C SER A 266 -3.05 -5.13 17.60
N GLY A 267 -4.26 -5.10 18.17
CA GLY A 267 -4.78 -6.22 18.98
C GLY A 267 -6.24 -6.54 18.71
N ARG A 268 -6.75 -6.10 17.57
CA ARG A 268 -8.16 -6.30 17.20
C ARG A 268 -8.39 -7.79 16.97
N ASP A 269 -9.57 -8.29 17.34
CA ASP A 269 -9.97 -9.66 17.05
C ASP A 269 -10.23 -9.81 15.54
N HIS A 270 -9.43 -10.63 14.86
CA HIS A 270 -9.56 -10.86 13.41
C HIS A 270 -10.83 -11.64 13.05
N THR A 271 -11.53 -12.20 14.04
CA THR A 271 -12.78 -12.96 13.87
C THR A 271 -14.03 -12.12 14.13
N ALA A 272 -13.87 -10.83 14.47
CA ALA A 272 -14.99 -9.91 14.59
C ALA A 272 -15.73 -9.81 13.24
N GLY A 273 -16.96 -10.35 13.21
CA GLY A 273 -17.63 -10.79 11.98
C GLY A 273 -17.85 -9.74 10.88
N ASP A 274 -17.83 -8.46 11.23
CA ASP A 274 -18.17 -7.41 10.27
C ASP A 274 -16.98 -6.52 9.89
N TRP A 275 -15.79 -6.76 10.45
CA TRP A 275 -14.58 -6.00 10.10
C TRP A 275 -14.25 -6.13 8.60
N PRO A 276 -13.77 -5.07 7.91
CA PRO A 276 -13.44 -3.72 8.41
C PRO A 276 -14.64 -2.78 8.53
N ASN A 277 -15.85 -3.26 8.24
CA ASN A 277 -17.09 -2.52 8.17
C ASN A 277 -17.99 -2.85 9.39
N ARG A 278 -19.31 -2.75 9.23
CA ARG A 278 -20.28 -3.22 10.23
C ARG A 278 -21.57 -3.70 9.56
N THR A 279 -22.30 -4.57 10.24
CA THR A 279 -23.71 -4.80 9.93
C THR A 279 -24.59 -3.81 10.71
N ASP A 280 -25.55 -3.18 10.06
CA ASP A 280 -26.51 -2.29 10.72
C ASP A 280 -27.74 -3.05 11.27
N GLU A 281 -28.65 -2.33 11.93
CA GLU A 281 -29.87 -2.89 12.50
C GLU A 281 -30.81 -3.59 11.50
N THR A 282 -30.63 -3.34 10.20
CA THR A 282 -31.41 -3.97 9.12
C THR A 282 -30.74 -5.21 8.54
N GLY A 283 -29.51 -5.51 8.99
CA GLY A 283 -28.69 -6.59 8.43
C GLY A 283 -27.84 -6.16 7.23
N GLN A 284 -27.77 -4.87 6.90
CA GLN A 284 -26.99 -4.38 5.77
C GLN A 284 -25.53 -4.17 6.15
N THR A 285 -24.61 -4.58 5.26
CA THR A 285 -23.19 -4.23 5.38
C THR A 285 -23.00 -2.75 5.03
N VAL A 286 -22.51 -1.97 5.97
CA VAL A 286 -22.32 -0.51 5.83
C VAL A 286 -20.97 -0.08 6.39
N ALA A 287 -20.54 1.15 6.06
CA ALA A 287 -19.30 1.72 6.57
C ALA A 287 -19.18 1.64 8.11
N PRO A 288 -17.96 1.43 8.63
CA PRO A 288 -17.73 1.31 10.06
C PRO A 288 -17.97 2.67 10.76
N ARG A 289 -18.11 2.63 12.08
CA ARG A 289 -18.07 3.87 12.87
C ARG A 289 -16.62 4.30 13.04
N ILE A 290 -16.30 5.46 12.48
CA ILE A 290 -14.95 6.02 12.51
C ILE A 290 -14.73 6.85 13.78
N VAL A 291 -13.54 6.71 14.36
CA VAL A 291 -13.05 7.51 15.47
C VAL A 291 -11.77 8.21 15.04
N ASP A 292 -11.69 9.52 15.23
CA ASP A 292 -10.48 10.29 14.96
C ASP A 292 -9.37 9.92 15.95
N GLY A 293 -8.13 9.84 15.46
CA GLY A 293 -6.98 9.41 16.24
C GLY A 293 -6.87 7.89 16.44
N ALA A 294 -7.79 7.10 15.89
CA ALA A 294 -7.73 5.64 15.91
C ALA A 294 -7.80 5.08 14.49
N PHE A 295 -6.89 4.15 14.16
CA PHE A 295 -6.95 3.42 12.91
C PHE A 295 -8.01 2.30 12.95
N ASN A 296 -8.62 2.05 11.79
CA ASN A 296 -9.55 0.95 11.55
C ASN A 296 -8.90 -0.17 10.75
N SER A 297 -8.42 0.18 9.54
CA SER A 297 -7.91 -0.79 8.57
C SER A 297 -6.80 -0.20 7.68
N PRO A 298 -5.70 0.34 8.26
CA PRO A 298 -4.66 1.02 7.50
C PRO A 298 -4.02 0.04 6.51
N HIS A 299 -3.94 0.44 5.25
CA HIS A 299 -3.60 -0.46 4.15
C HIS A 299 -2.51 0.14 3.26
N GLY A 300 -2.82 1.16 2.46
CA GLY A 300 -1.85 1.88 1.64
C GLY A 300 -1.09 2.93 2.44
N ILE A 301 0.18 3.18 2.11
CA ILE A 301 0.99 4.20 2.79
C ILE A 301 2.02 4.81 1.85
N THR A 302 2.24 6.11 1.98
CA THR A 302 3.29 6.85 1.27
C THR A 302 3.79 8.02 2.14
N ALA A 303 4.94 8.59 1.79
CA ALA A 303 5.52 9.71 2.52
C ALA A 303 6.10 10.75 1.57
N HIS A 304 5.83 12.03 1.86
CA HIS A 304 6.34 13.15 1.09
C HIS A 304 6.33 14.43 1.93
N GLY A 305 7.31 15.32 1.71
CA GLY A 305 7.34 16.63 2.39
C GLY A 305 7.36 16.53 3.92
N GLY A 306 7.95 15.46 4.45
CA GLY A 306 7.97 15.19 5.89
C GLY A 306 6.64 14.67 6.47
N ALA A 307 5.58 14.51 5.68
CA ALA A 307 4.33 13.91 6.11
C ALA A 307 4.20 12.45 5.63
N ILE A 308 3.38 11.67 6.34
CA ILE A 308 2.91 10.36 5.94
C ILE A 308 1.45 10.48 5.52
N TYR A 309 1.08 9.77 4.47
CA TYR A 309 -0.30 9.64 3.99
C TYR A 309 -0.65 8.16 3.93
N LEU A 310 -1.85 7.80 4.34
CA LEU A 310 -2.30 6.43 4.30
C LEU A 310 -3.79 6.33 3.99
N THR A 311 -4.17 5.17 3.46
CA THR A 311 -5.56 4.79 3.20
C THR A 311 -6.02 3.71 4.14
N GLU A 312 -7.32 3.63 4.36
CA GLU A 312 -7.94 2.52 5.07
C GLU A 312 -8.92 1.75 4.20
N TRP A 313 -8.80 0.42 4.27
CA TRP A 313 -9.60 -0.52 3.51
C TRP A 313 -10.97 -0.72 4.15
N MET A 314 -11.98 0.00 3.67
CA MET A 314 -13.36 -0.02 4.18
C MET A 314 -14.32 0.65 3.18
N ILE A 315 -15.62 0.50 3.38
CA ILE A 315 -16.66 1.17 2.59
C ILE A 315 -16.51 2.70 2.71
N GLY A 316 -16.53 3.41 1.58
CA GLY A 316 -16.27 4.85 1.47
C GLY A 316 -14.80 5.23 1.58
N GLY A 317 -14.00 4.42 2.27
CA GLY A 317 -12.58 4.67 2.50
C GLY A 317 -12.29 5.81 3.46
N ARG A 318 -11.03 5.90 3.90
CA ARG A 318 -10.54 7.03 4.68
C ARG A 318 -9.10 7.31 4.32
N VAL A 319 -8.78 8.59 4.09
CA VAL A 319 -7.43 9.08 3.86
C VAL A 319 -6.98 9.87 5.09
N ILE A 320 -5.81 9.50 5.64
CA ILE A 320 -5.23 10.13 6.83
C ILE A 320 -3.87 10.72 6.46
N GLN A 321 -3.61 11.93 6.95
CA GLN A 321 -2.31 12.55 6.97
C GLN A 321 -1.77 12.57 8.40
N LEU A 322 -0.52 12.11 8.55
CA LEU A 322 0.28 12.30 9.75
C LEU A 322 1.39 13.30 9.43
N ARG A 323 1.27 14.53 9.94
CA ARG A 323 2.21 15.63 9.62
C ARG A 323 3.05 16.02 10.84
N PRO A 324 4.34 16.38 10.70
CA PRO A 324 5.15 16.88 11.79
C PRO A 324 4.50 18.06 12.51
N THR A 325 4.65 18.10 13.82
CA THR A 325 4.14 19.18 14.69
C THR A 325 5.30 19.89 15.41
N GLY A 326 5.07 21.14 15.83
CA GLY A 326 6.07 21.92 16.58
C GLY A 326 7.29 22.35 15.74
N ALA A 327 8.48 22.41 16.37
CA ALA A 327 9.72 22.86 15.72
C ALA A 327 10.19 21.96 14.56
N ALA A 328 9.66 20.73 14.47
CA ALA A 328 9.88 19.79 13.37
C ALA A 328 9.00 20.06 12.13
N ALA A 329 8.10 21.06 12.18
CA ALA A 329 7.20 21.42 11.09
C ALA A 329 7.77 22.49 10.12
N ARG A 330 9.05 22.88 10.28
CA ARG A 330 9.74 23.90 9.49
C ARG A 330 10.69 23.29 8.48
#